data_AF-A0A821V8K5-F1
#
_entry.id   AF-A0A821V8K5-F1
#
_cell.length_a   1.000
_cell.length_b   1.000
_cell.length_c   1.000
_cell.angle_alpha   90.00
_cell.angle_beta   90.00
_cell.angle_gamma   90.00
#
_symmetry.space_group_name_H-M   'P 1'
#
loop_
_entity.id
_entity.type
_entity.pdbx_description
1 polymer ?
#
loop_
_entity_poly.entity_id
_entity_poly.type
_entity_poly.pdbx_seq_one_letter_code
_entity_poly.pdbx_strand_id
1 'polypeptide(L)'
;FYEAGLDPADAYTDFIQLFQLENDVTKHLLAFARARAANQPNCLSPTTWSIYANNGAKMIFENQDVTSATILNQPLYVLKTDYDHYALTYKCVTPNYNLDQPCQQRTLNLYSRKPFLESKYLVQLESYIINVLCFNSNDIIRTPFRRPFCYPIHSKKNRYST
;
A
#
# COMPACT_ATOMS: atom_id res chain seq x y z
N PHE A 1 7.57 -2.74 -6.33
CA PHE A 1 6.61 -1.77 -5.78
C PHE A 1 6.89 -0.43 -6.44
N TYR A 2 5.86 0.30 -6.85
CA TYR A 2 6.00 1.65 -7.41
C TYR A 2 5.02 2.57 -6.67
N GLU A 3 5.46 3.80 -6.46
CA GLU A 3 4.75 4.83 -5.70
C GLU A 3 4.63 6.08 -6.58
N ALA A 4 3.53 6.81 -6.49
CA ALA A 4 3.41 8.13 -7.09
C ALA A 4 2.65 9.10 -6.19
N GLY A 5 2.94 10.39 -6.33
CA GLY A 5 2.33 11.46 -5.50
C GLY A 5 2.94 11.59 -4.10
N LEU A 6 4.20 11.17 -3.96
CA LEU A 6 5.05 11.39 -2.79
C LEU A 6 6.23 12.29 -3.19
N ASP A 7 6.78 13.03 -2.23
CA ASP A 7 8.10 13.65 -2.42
C ASP A 7 9.13 12.52 -2.61
N PRO A 8 10.04 12.59 -3.61
CA PRO A 8 11.09 11.59 -3.77
C PRO A 8 11.94 11.33 -2.52
N ALA A 9 12.09 12.33 -1.63
CA ALA A 9 12.79 12.18 -0.36
C ALA A 9 12.05 11.26 0.64
N ASP A 10 10.72 11.14 0.49
CA ASP A 10 9.86 10.32 1.33
C ASP A 10 9.64 8.91 0.76
N ALA A 11 10.15 8.64 -0.45
CA ALA A 11 10.03 7.34 -1.07
C ALA A 11 10.79 6.26 -0.26
N TYR A 12 10.22 5.05 -0.23
CA TYR A 12 10.89 3.92 0.40
C TYR A 12 11.99 3.35 -0.50
N THR A 13 12.99 2.72 0.11
CA THR A 13 14.05 1.96 -0.58
C THR A 13 13.96 0.44 -0.40
N ASP A 14 12.93 0.01 0.32
CA ASP A 14 12.46 -1.36 0.45
C ASP A 14 11.06 -1.26 1.07
N PHE A 15 10.05 -1.86 0.47
CA PHE A 15 8.68 -1.80 0.99
C PHE A 15 7.94 -3.08 0.64
N ILE A 16 7.28 -3.64 1.65
CA ILE A 16 6.40 -4.77 1.52
C ILE A 16 5.16 -4.54 2.37
N GLN A 17 4.01 -4.89 1.81
CA GLN A 17 2.74 -4.87 2.50
C GLN A 17 2.02 -6.20 2.29
N LEU A 18 1.57 -6.77 3.40
CA LEU A 18 0.77 -7.96 3.44
C LEU A 18 -0.65 -7.58 3.85
N PHE A 19 -1.63 -8.12 3.14
CA PHE A 19 -3.04 -8.01 3.47
C PHE A 19 -3.55 -9.39 3.88
N GLN A 20 -4.21 -9.49 5.03
CA GLN A 20 -4.74 -10.74 5.57
C GLN A 20 -6.17 -10.52 6.08
N LEU A 21 -7.10 -11.44 5.78
CA LEU A 21 -8.44 -11.39 6.36
C LEU A 21 -8.39 -11.63 7.88
N GLU A 22 -9.16 -10.84 8.63
CA GLU A 22 -9.32 -10.98 10.07
C GLU A 22 -10.41 -12.03 10.37
N ASN A 23 -10.01 -13.18 10.91
CA ASN A 23 -10.89 -14.22 11.48
C ASN A 23 -12.15 -14.57 10.66
N ASP A 24 -11.99 -14.95 9.38
CA ASP A 24 -13.08 -15.32 8.46
C ASP A 24 -14.20 -14.28 8.26
N VAL A 25 -14.04 -13.07 8.82
CA VAL A 25 -14.93 -11.94 8.57
C VAL A 25 -14.50 -11.31 7.24
N THR A 26 -15.34 -11.49 6.22
CA THR A 26 -15.07 -11.07 4.82
C THR A 26 -14.82 -9.56 4.63
N LYS A 27 -15.06 -8.74 5.65
CA LYS A 27 -15.01 -7.28 5.57
C LYS A 27 -13.88 -6.65 6.38
N HIS A 28 -13.10 -7.44 7.13
CA HIS A 28 -11.99 -6.94 7.91
C HIS A 28 -10.67 -7.51 7.40
N LEU A 29 -9.73 -6.62 7.12
CA LEU A 29 -8.40 -6.94 6.65
C LEU A 29 -7.36 -6.33 7.59
N LEU A 30 -6.39 -7.12 8.01
CA LEU A 30 -5.17 -6.65 8.64
C LEU A 30 -4.14 -6.36 7.55
N ALA A 31 -3.63 -5.14 7.51
CA ALA A 31 -2.56 -4.76 6.62
C ALA A 31 -1.27 -4.56 7.43
N PHE A 32 -0.28 -5.40 7.20
CA PHE A 32 1.05 -5.31 7.80
C PHE A 32 2.01 -4.73 6.78
N ALA A 33 2.68 -3.62 7.10
CA ALA A 33 3.77 -3.13 6.27
C ALA A 33 5.10 -3.16 7.02
N ARG A 34 6.15 -3.36 6.25
CA ARG A 34 7.52 -3.13 6.68
C ARG A 34 8.28 -2.44 5.57
N ALA A 35 9.05 -1.44 5.93
CA ALA A 35 9.70 -0.58 4.96
C ALA A 35 11.07 -0.09 5.45
N ARG A 36 11.84 0.46 4.52
CA ARG A 36 13.06 1.23 4.77
C ARG A 36 12.92 2.58 4.08
N ALA A 37 13.01 3.67 4.84
CA ALA A 37 13.06 5.01 4.25
C ALA A 37 14.36 5.22 3.47
N ALA A 38 14.38 6.07 2.44
CA ALA A 38 15.56 6.31 1.62
C ALA A 38 16.83 6.67 2.42
N ASN A 39 16.65 7.45 3.49
CA ASN A 39 17.74 7.97 4.30
C ASN A 39 18.02 7.14 5.56
N GLN A 40 17.49 5.91 5.66
CA GLN A 40 17.65 5.07 6.85
C GLN A 40 18.30 3.72 6.50
N PRO A 41 19.32 3.27 7.25
CA PRO A 41 19.98 1.99 6.97
C PRO A 41 19.14 0.79 7.42
N ASN A 42 18.32 0.99 8.47
CA ASN A 42 17.55 -0.05 9.12
C ASN A 42 16.09 -0.05 8.64
N CYS A 43 15.46 -1.22 8.71
CA CYS A 43 14.01 -1.32 8.50
C CYS A 43 13.29 -0.60 9.63
N LEU A 44 12.25 0.14 9.27
CA LEU A 44 11.31 0.71 10.21
C LEU A 44 10.59 -0.40 10.99
N SER A 45 10.12 -0.07 12.19
CA SER A 45 9.24 -0.93 12.95
C SER A 45 8.01 -1.29 12.12
N PRO A 46 7.53 -2.55 12.17
CA PRO A 46 6.37 -2.95 11.40
C PRO A 46 5.15 -2.16 11.87
N THR A 47 4.33 -1.73 10.91
CA THR A 47 3.06 -1.03 11.17
C THR A 47 1.91 -1.94 10.76
N THR A 48 0.83 -1.91 11.55
CA THR A 48 -0.39 -2.68 11.28
C THR A 48 -1.58 -1.72 11.21
N TRP A 49 -2.45 -1.92 10.22
CA TRP A 49 -3.71 -1.19 10.08
C TRP A 49 -4.88 -2.15 9.97
N SER A 50 -6.03 -1.71 10.48
CA SER A 50 -7.31 -2.31 10.14
C SER A 50 -7.82 -1.69 8.85
N ILE A 51 -8.35 -2.52 7.96
CA ILE A 51 -9.00 -2.09 6.73
C ILE A 51 -10.39 -2.68 6.68
N TYR A 52 -11.38 -1.81 6.55
CA TYR A 52 -12.78 -2.18 6.40
C TYR A 52 -13.15 -2.18 4.92
N ALA A 53 -13.52 -3.34 4.40
CA ALA A 53 -13.99 -3.50 3.03
C ALA A 53 -15.53 -3.47 3.00
N ASN A 54 -16.09 -2.74 2.04
CA ASN A 54 -17.55 -2.66 1.85
C ASN A 54 -18.07 -3.66 0.79
N ASN A 55 -17.35 -4.76 0.54
CA ASN A 55 -17.54 -5.70 -0.57
C ASN A 55 -17.40 -5.07 -1.98
N GLY A 56 -16.96 -3.83 -2.09
CA GLY A 56 -16.58 -3.19 -3.34
C GLY A 56 -15.07 -2.99 -3.46
N ALA A 57 -14.66 -2.30 -4.53
CA ALA A 57 -13.26 -1.90 -4.74
C ALA A 57 -12.78 -0.81 -3.75
N LYS A 58 -13.68 -0.27 -2.91
CA LYS A 58 -13.42 0.75 -1.91
C LYS A 58 -13.20 0.10 -0.54
N MET A 59 -12.12 0.49 0.09
CA MET A 59 -11.75 0.12 1.45
C MET A 59 -11.50 1.40 2.26
N ILE A 60 -11.63 1.30 3.58
CA ILE A 60 -11.32 2.38 4.52
C ILE A 60 -10.18 1.90 5.41
N PHE A 61 -9.04 2.59 5.36
CA PHE A 61 -8.01 2.42 6.38
C PHE A 61 -8.53 3.00 7.69
N GLU A 62 -8.27 2.33 8.80
CA GLU A 62 -8.37 2.89 10.15
C GLU A 62 -7.06 2.60 10.88
N ASN A 63 -6.56 3.58 11.63
CA ASN A 63 -5.40 3.37 12.49
C ASN A 63 -5.85 2.59 13.73
N GLN A 64 -5.16 1.49 14.06
CA GLN A 64 -5.43 0.72 15.29
C GLN A 64 -4.89 1.40 16.55
N ASP A 65 -4.12 2.48 16.43
CA ASP A 65 -3.58 3.18 17.59
C ASP A 65 -4.68 3.97 18.34
N VAL A 66 -5.27 3.32 19.34
CA VAL A 66 -6.29 3.86 20.27
C VAL A 66 -5.82 5.08 21.06
N THR A 67 -4.52 5.40 21.06
CA THR A 67 -3.98 6.61 21.71
C THR A 67 -3.83 7.80 20.75
N SER A 68 -3.97 7.56 19.45
CA SER A 68 -3.91 8.61 18.45
C SER A 68 -5.23 9.38 18.41
N ALA A 69 -5.18 10.68 18.70
CA ALA A 69 -6.32 11.59 18.52
C ALA A 69 -6.75 11.75 17.05
N THR A 70 -6.01 11.17 16.09
CA THR A 70 -6.27 11.29 14.66
C THR A 70 -6.84 9.98 14.12
N ILE A 71 -8.16 9.94 13.95
CA ILE A 71 -8.82 8.86 13.21
C ILE A 71 -8.46 9.03 11.72
N LEU A 72 -7.59 8.17 11.21
CA LEU A 72 -7.22 8.15 9.79
C LEU A 72 -8.30 7.41 8.99
N ASN A 73 -9.46 8.01 8.74
CA ASN A 73 -10.51 7.45 7.86
C ASN A 73 -10.18 7.64 6.38
N GLN A 74 -9.06 7.09 5.92
CA GLN A 74 -8.57 7.36 4.57
C GLN A 74 -9.07 6.30 3.58
N PRO A 75 -9.75 6.70 2.49
CA PRO A 75 -10.24 5.75 1.52
C PRO A 75 -9.08 5.21 0.69
N LEU A 76 -9.08 3.89 0.50
CA LEU A 76 -8.22 3.15 -0.41
C LEU A 76 -9.08 2.49 -1.48
N TYR A 77 -8.73 2.68 -2.73
CA TYR A 77 -9.42 2.08 -3.86
C TYR A 77 -8.48 1.11 -4.57
N VAL A 78 -8.93 -0.13 -4.80
CA VAL A 78 -8.28 -1.02 -5.76
C VAL A 78 -8.80 -0.67 -7.14
N LEU A 79 -7.97 -0.02 -7.95
CA LEU A 79 -8.37 0.46 -9.27
C LEU A 79 -8.28 -0.63 -10.33
N LYS A 80 -7.19 -1.41 -10.29
CA LYS A 80 -6.94 -2.54 -11.18
C LYS A 80 -6.13 -3.61 -10.44
N THR A 81 -6.47 -4.86 -10.63
CA THR A 81 -5.72 -6.00 -10.10
C THR A 81 -6.07 -7.22 -10.92
N ASP A 82 -5.10 -8.07 -11.18
CA ASP A 82 -5.34 -9.42 -11.70
C ASP A 82 -5.24 -10.49 -10.59
N TYR A 83 -5.05 -10.04 -9.34
CA TYR A 83 -4.90 -10.83 -8.12
C TYR A 83 -3.58 -11.62 -8.06
N ASP A 84 -3.11 -12.14 -9.18
CA ASP A 84 -1.97 -13.05 -9.30
C ASP A 84 -0.62 -12.34 -9.50
N HIS A 85 -0.60 -11.14 -10.07
CA HIS A 85 0.65 -10.49 -10.46
C HIS A 85 0.80 -9.08 -9.90
N TYR A 86 -0.28 -8.28 -9.94
CA TYR A 86 -0.23 -6.89 -9.53
C TYR A 86 -1.53 -6.39 -8.90
N ALA A 87 -1.41 -5.29 -8.16
CA ALA A 87 -2.54 -4.48 -7.76
C ALA A 87 -2.17 -3.00 -7.84
N LEU A 88 -2.95 -2.23 -8.59
CA LEU A 88 -2.90 -0.77 -8.64
C LEU A 88 -3.94 -0.22 -7.66
N THR A 89 -3.48 0.54 -6.68
CA THR A 89 -4.35 1.16 -5.69
C THR A 89 -4.17 2.66 -5.68
N TYR A 90 -5.24 3.36 -5.33
CA TYR A 90 -5.27 4.80 -5.17
C TYR A 90 -5.75 5.14 -3.77
N LYS A 91 -5.05 6.08 -3.12
CA LYS A 91 -5.37 6.56 -1.79
C LYS A 91 -5.47 8.07 -1.82
N CYS A 92 -6.41 8.61 -1.06
CA CYS A 92 -6.43 10.02 -0.71
C CYS A 92 -6.01 10.19 0.75
N VAL A 93 -4.99 11.00 0.99
CA VAL A 93 -4.48 11.35 2.31
C VAL A 93 -4.94 12.78 2.60
N THR A 94 -5.90 12.90 3.50
CA THR A 94 -6.37 14.16 4.08
C THR A 94 -6.45 13.96 5.59
N PRO A 95 -5.84 14.82 6.43
CA PRO A 95 -6.06 14.81 7.87
C PRO A 95 -7.54 15.06 8.16
N ASN A 96 -8.15 14.26 9.05
CA ASN A 96 -9.58 14.34 9.36
C ASN A 96 -10.47 14.22 8.11
N TYR A 97 -10.12 13.33 7.18
CA TYR A 97 -10.85 13.10 5.93
C TYR A 97 -12.37 13.01 6.16
N ASN A 98 -13.11 13.85 5.45
CA ASN A 98 -14.55 13.68 5.22
C ASN A 98 -14.80 13.57 3.70
N LEU A 99 -15.97 13.07 3.31
CA LEU A 99 -16.32 12.88 1.89
C LEU A 99 -16.50 14.19 1.10
N ASP A 100 -16.71 15.30 1.79
CA ASP A 100 -17.00 16.62 1.21
C ASP A 100 -15.74 17.46 1.00
N GLN A 101 -14.61 17.05 1.58
CA GLN A 101 -13.35 17.76 1.48
C GLN A 101 -12.56 17.29 0.26
N PRO A 102 -11.93 18.23 -0.48
CA PRO A 102 -11.07 17.88 -1.60
C PRO A 102 -9.88 17.05 -1.10
N CYS A 103 -9.39 16.19 -1.98
CA CYS A 103 -8.21 15.40 -1.67
C CYS A 103 -6.98 16.30 -1.54
N GLN A 104 -6.31 16.27 -0.39
CA GLN A 104 -5.11 17.08 -0.17
C GLN A 104 -3.88 16.45 -0.81
N GLN A 105 -3.69 15.14 -0.61
CA GLN A 105 -2.60 14.40 -1.20
C GLN A 105 -3.10 13.09 -1.81
N ARG A 106 -2.79 12.89 -3.10
CA ARG A 106 -3.15 11.70 -3.86
C ARG A 106 -1.95 10.79 -3.93
N THR A 107 -2.11 9.53 -3.55
CA THR A 107 -1.06 8.52 -3.64
C THR A 107 -1.51 7.38 -4.53
N LEU A 108 -0.63 6.96 -5.42
CA LEU A 108 -0.81 5.78 -6.24
C LEU A 108 0.22 4.73 -5.83
N ASN A 109 -0.22 3.49 -5.63
CA ASN A 109 0.65 2.37 -5.29
C ASN A 109 0.43 1.22 -6.26
N LEU A 110 1.49 0.79 -6.94
CA LEU A 110 1.51 -0.41 -7.77
C LEU A 110 2.29 -1.51 -7.07
N TYR A 111 1.54 -2.44 -6.48
CA TYR A 111 2.06 -3.63 -5.83
C TYR A 111 2.37 -4.71 -6.87
N SER A 112 3.42 -5.49 -6.61
CA SER A 112 3.73 -6.70 -7.35
C SER A 112 3.74 -7.88 -6.39
N ARG A 113 3.28 -9.04 -6.85
CA ARG A 113 3.41 -10.31 -6.12
C ARG A 113 4.84 -10.87 -6.14
N LYS A 114 5.71 -10.34 -7.01
CA LYS A 114 7.13 -10.67 -7.10
C LYS A 114 7.98 -9.45 -6.70
N PRO A 115 9.25 -9.64 -6.30
CA PRO A 115 10.16 -8.51 -6.03
C PRO A 115 10.29 -7.52 -7.20
N PHE A 116 10.14 -8.03 -8.43
CA PHE A 116 10.19 -7.24 -9.65
C PHE A 116 8.93 -7.48 -10.48
N LEU A 117 8.26 -6.38 -10.84
CA LEU A 117 7.10 -6.42 -11.74
C LEU A 117 7.59 -6.59 -13.18
N GLU A 118 6.96 -7.49 -13.92
CA GLU A 118 7.24 -7.68 -15.35
C GLU A 118 6.78 -6.44 -16.14
N SER A 119 7.57 -6.01 -17.13
CA SER A 119 7.34 -4.76 -17.88
C SER A 119 5.98 -4.70 -18.58
N LYS A 120 5.45 -5.85 -19.04
CA LYS A 120 4.13 -5.93 -19.69
C LYS A 120 3.00 -5.34 -18.82
N TYR A 121 3.04 -5.51 -17.51
CA TYR A 121 2.02 -4.98 -16.59
C TYR A 121 2.13 -3.46 -16.44
N LEU A 122 3.35 -2.90 -16.50
CA LEU A 122 3.54 -1.44 -16.49
C LEU A 122 2.97 -0.82 -17.76
N VAL A 123 3.34 -1.37 -18.93
CA VAL A 123 2.86 -0.89 -20.23
C VAL A 123 1.33 -0.97 -20.30
N GLN A 124 0.73 -2.05 -19.77
CA GLN A 124 -0.72 -2.20 -19.71
C GLN A 124 -1.41 -1.10 -18.87
N LEU A 125 -0.76 -0.64 -17.80
CA LEU A 125 -1.35 0.33 -16.87
C LEU A 125 -1.04 1.78 -17.23
N GLU A 126 -0.01 2.03 -18.05
CA GLU A 126 0.52 3.36 -18.34
C GLU A 126 -0.55 4.35 -18.82
N SER A 127 -1.32 3.99 -19.86
CA SER A 127 -2.37 4.87 -20.37
C SER A 127 -3.47 5.14 -19.35
N TYR A 128 -3.78 4.19 -18.47
CA TYR A 128 -4.75 4.41 -17.39
C TYR A 128 -4.20 5.37 -16.33
N ILE A 129 -2.95 5.21 -15.93
CA ILE A 129 -2.30 6.06 -14.94
C ILE A 129 -2.20 7.51 -15.45
N ILE A 130 -1.78 7.69 -16.70
CA ILE A 130 -1.57 9.03 -17.28
C ILE A 130 -2.90 9.68 -17.67
N ASN A 131 -3.74 8.99 -18.45
CA ASN A 131 -4.90 9.62 -19.07
C ASN A 131 -6.18 9.58 -18.20
N VAL A 132 -6.29 8.63 -17.27
CA VAL A 132 -7.47 8.50 -16.40
C VAL A 132 -7.20 9.04 -15.00
N LEU A 133 -6.04 8.70 -14.41
CA LEU A 133 -5.71 9.16 -13.06
C LEU A 133 -4.98 10.50 -13.04
N CYS A 134 -4.50 10.98 -14.19
CA CYS A 134 -3.79 12.24 -14.35
C CYS A 134 -2.54 12.32 -13.44
N PHE A 135 -1.80 11.23 -13.33
CA PHE A 135 -0.46 11.22 -12.73
C PHE A 135 0.60 11.46 -13.81
N ASN A 136 1.62 12.25 -13.48
CA ASN A 136 2.77 12.42 -14.37
C ASN A 136 3.63 11.15 -14.32
N SER A 137 4.17 10.71 -15.46
CA SER A 137 5.14 9.62 -15.51
C SER A 137 6.37 9.88 -14.64
N ASN A 138 6.76 11.15 -14.50
CA ASN A 138 7.90 11.57 -13.68
C ASN A 138 7.64 11.45 -12.18
N ASP A 139 6.37 11.41 -11.76
CA ASP A 139 6.01 11.25 -10.35
C ASP A 139 6.01 9.77 -9.93
N ILE A 140 6.18 8.84 -10.88
CA ILE A 140 6.19 7.41 -10.62
C ILE A 140 7.60 6.98 -10.22
N ILE A 141 7.77 6.70 -8.94
CA ILE A 141 9.01 6.27 -8.35
C ILE A 141 8.98 4.75 -8.21
N ARG A 142 10.00 4.09 -8.75
CA ARG A 142 10.22 2.66 -8.49
C ARG A 142 10.96 2.50 -7.17
N THR A 143 10.27 1.95 -6.18
CA THR A 143 10.90 1.55 -4.92
C THR A 143 11.91 0.42 -5.20
N PRO A 144 13.21 0.63 -4.92
CA PRO A 144 14.21 -0.39 -5.13
C PRO A 144 14.03 -1.57 -4.16
N PHE A 145 14.67 -2.68 -4.50
CA PHE A 145 14.67 -3.89 -3.67
C PHE A 145 16.07 -4.08 -3.09
N ARG A 146 16.24 -3.81 -1.78
CA ARG A 146 17.55 -3.74 -1.12
C ARG A 146 17.76 -4.91 -0.15
N ARG A 147 18.97 -5.47 -0.11
CA ARG A 147 19.38 -6.49 0.87
C ARG A 147 20.08 -5.84 2.08
N PRO A 148 19.94 -6.39 3.31
CA PRO A 148 19.00 -7.45 3.69
C PRO A 148 17.55 -6.97 3.61
N PHE A 149 16.59 -7.87 3.36
CA PHE A 149 15.20 -7.50 3.13
C PHE A 149 14.46 -7.10 4.40
N CYS A 150 13.59 -6.11 4.28
CA CYS A 150 12.61 -5.74 5.29
C CYS A 150 11.39 -6.66 5.23
N TYR A 151 11.56 -7.96 5.48
CA TYR A 151 10.41 -8.87 5.57
C TYR A 151 9.59 -8.62 6.83
N PRO A 152 8.24 -8.60 6.75
CA PRO A 152 7.43 -8.64 7.96
C PRO A 152 7.74 -9.96 8.66
N ILE A 153 8.21 -9.90 9.90
CA ILE A 153 8.39 -11.10 10.71
C ILE A 153 6.97 -11.56 11.00
N HIS A 154 6.47 -12.52 10.22
CA HIS A 154 5.31 -13.26 10.66
C HIS A 154 5.64 -13.82 12.04
N SER A 155 4.79 -13.53 13.03
CA SER A 155 4.69 -14.39 14.19
C SER A 155 4.61 -15.82 13.65
N LYS A 156 5.51 -16.67 14.11
CA LYS A 156 5.54 -18.09 13.74
C LYS A 156 4.13 -18.64 13.98
N LYS A 157 3.30 -18.77 12.94
CA LYS A 157 2.25 -19.79 12.96
C LYS A 157 3.02 -21.10 13.00
N ASN A 158 2.99 -21.73 14.16
CA ASN A 158 3.45 -23.09 14.41
C ASN A 158 3.13 -23.98 13.19
N ARG A 159 4.13 -24.19 12.33
CA ARG A 159 4.22 -25.41 11.52
C ARG A 159 5.08 -26.37 12.32
N TYR A 160 4.46 -27.03 13.29
CA TYR A 160 4.86 -28.39 13.66
C TYR A 160 4.12 -29.30 12.66
N SER A 161 4.86 -30.10 11.87
CA SER A 161 4.88 -31.58 11.93
C SER A 161 3.48 -32.15 12.19
N THR A 162 2.83 -32.86 11.27
CA THR A 162 3.27 -33.99 10.43
C THR A 162 2.29 -34.15 9.27
#